data_AF-X0UVS5-F1
#
_entry.id   AF-X0UVS5-F1
#
_cell.length_a   1.000
_cell.length_b   1.000
_cell.length_c   1.000
_cell.angle_alpha   90.00
_cell.angle_beta   90.00
_cell.angle_gamma   90.00
#
_symmetry.space_group_name_H-M   'P 1'
#
loop_
_entity.id
_entity.type
_entity.pdbx_description
1 polymer ?
#
loop_
_entity_poly.entity_id
_entity_poly.type
_entity_poly.pdbx_seq_one_letter_code
_entity_poly.pdbx_strand_id
1 'polypeptide(L)'
;CIDQRKGFHTVRDFITNETMQDPGAPGMSIPEYVEKRLANERITAKTPIQVAEELRSYADKSLKQVGLIRRKAGEISKELRLTLGDIEAMSHLGNYYASKILGAVHLHLFEKSKDRENKASAIRHLLEAQKHWESYAAVAGKLYKPQLLARTRVLDWMKILDDVKKDVEIARQSARKK
;
A
#
# COMPACT_ATOMS: atom_id res chain seq x y z
N CYS A 1 -26.67 -6.35 -11.18
CA CYS A 1 -25.55 -6.87 -10.36
C CYS A 1 -25.53 -6.18 -9.02
N ILE A 2 -25.84 -6.93 -7.95
CA ILE A 2 -25.72 -6.43 -6.57
C ILE A 2 -24.23 -6.41 -6.23
N ASP A 3 -23.73 -5.22 -5.91
CA ASP A 3 -22.35 -4.99 -5.50
C ASP A 3 -22.21 -5.34 -4.01
N GLN A 4 -21.56 -6.46 -3.71
CA GLN A 4 -21.34 -6.92 -2.34
C GLN A 4 -20.02 -6.41 -1.73
N ARG A 5 -19.30 -5.48 -2.38
CA ARG A 5 -18.01 -4.99 -1.86
C ARG A 5 -18.14 -3.65 -1.14
N LYS A 6 -17.46 -3.53 0.01
CA LYS A 6 -17.49 -2.35 0.90
C LYS A 6 -16.69 -1.12 0.40
N GLY A 7 -16.39 -1.01 -0.90
CA GLY A 7 -15.58 0.09 -1.43
C GLY A 7 -14.10 -0.02 -1.04
N PHE A 8 -13.47 1.09 -0.63
CA PHE A 8 -12.07 1.12 -0.22
C PHE A 8 -11.83 0.23 1.01
N HIS A 9 -10.82 -0.64 0.93
CA HIS A 9 -10.37 -1.43 2.08
C HIS A 9 -9.47 -0.59 2.98
N THR A 10 -9.95 -0.31 4.19
CA THR A 10 -9.17 0.39 5.22
C THR A 10 -7.99 -0.45 5.69
N VAL A 11 -7.09 0.14 6.47
CA VAL A 11 -5.97 -0.57 7.10
C VAL A 11 -6.45 -1.73 7.97
N ARG A 12 -7.64 -1.65 8.59
CA ARG A 12 -8.24 -2.76 9.34
C ARG A 12 -8.73 -3.87 8.44
N ASP A 13 -9.44 -3.53 7.36
CA ASP A 13 -9.85 -4.53 6.38
C ASP A 13 -8.64 -5.24 5.78
N PHE A 14 -7.55 -4.49 5.56
CA PHE A 14 -6.29 -5.00 5.05
C PHE A 14 -5.59 -5.96 6.03
N ILE A 15 -5.73 -5.75 7.35
CA ILE A 15 -5.24 -6.68 8.38
C ILE A 15 -6.05 -7.98 8.37
N THR A 16 -7.37 -7.89 8.23
CA THR A 16 -8.27 -9.04 8.44
C THR A 16 -8.55 -9.86 7.18
N ASN A 17 -8.30 -9.31 6.00
CA ASN A 17 -8.51 -10.03 4.75
C ASN A 17 -7.53 -11.21 4.61
N GLU A 18 -8.03 -12.30 4.07
CA GLU A 18 -7.24 -13.50 3.84
C GLU A 18 -6.15 -13.25 2.80
N THR A 19 -4.97 -13.83 3.06
CA THR A 19 -3.88 -13.85 2.08
C THR A 19 -4.18 -14.93 1.06
N MET A 20 -3.93 -14.63 -0.22
CA MET A 20 -4.07 -15.60 -1.30
C MET A 20 -3.18 -16.81 -1.02
N GLN A 21 -3.79 -17.99 -0.98
CA GLN A 21 -3.08 -19.24 -0.77
C GLN A 21 -2.53 -19.74 -2.11
N ASP A 22 -1.22 -19.63 -2.31
CA ASP A 22 -0.52 -20.23 -3.44
C ASP A 22 0.20 -21.51 -2.95
N PRO A 23 -0.15 -22.70 -3.50
CA PRO A 23 0.53 -23.95 -3.17
C PRO A 23 2.07 -23.92 -3.38
N GLY A 24 2.57 -23.09 -4.31
CA GLY A 24 4.01 -22.97 -4.60
C GLY A 24 4.75 -21.92 -3.78
N ALA A 25 4.03 -21.02 -3.13
CA ALA A 25 4.60 -19.91 -2.35
C ALA A 25 3.58 -19.43 -1.30
N PRO A 26 3.36 -20.21 -0.22
CA PRO A 26 2.41 -19.81 0.81
C PRO A 26 2.82 -18.48 1.42
N GLY A 27 2.01 -17.45 1.18
CA GLY A 27 2.16 -16.14 1.81
C GLY A 27 1.59 -16.18 3.23
N MET A 28 2.28 -15.55 4.17
CA MET A 28 1.81 -15.42 5.54
C MET A 28 0.92 -14.19 5.69
N SER A 29 -0.22 -14.36 6.37
CA SER A 29 -1.12 -13.24 6.70
C SER A 29 -0.53 -12.32 7.78
N ILE A 30 -1.04 -11.08 7.88
CA ILE A 30 -0.60 -10.15 8.93
C ILE A 30 -0.91 -10.69 10.34
N PRO A 31 -2.12 -11.22 10.64
CA PRO A 31 -2.40 -11.79 11.95
C PRO A 31 -1.47 -12.95 12.30
N GLU A 32 -1.27 -13.90 11.37
CA GLU A 32 -0.38 -15.04 11.58
C GLU A 32 1.06 -14.61 11.83
N TYR A 33 1.56 -13.63 11.06
CA TYR A 33 2.89 -13.07 11.25
C TYR A 33 3.06 -12.44 12.63
N VAL A 34 2.07 -11.66 13.08
CA VAL A 34 2.12 -10.99 14.39
C VAL A 34 2.05 -12.01 15.53
N GLU A 35 1.19 -13.01 15.43
CA GLU A 35 1.08 -14.08 16.44
C GLU A 35 2.40 -14.84 16.58
N LYS A 36 2.97 -15.33 15.47
CA LYS A 36 4.26 -16.03 15.46
C LYS A 36 5.40 -15.15 15.97
N ARG A 37 5.41 -13.87 15.59
CA ARG A 37 6.42 -12.91 16.07
C ARG A 37 6.34 -12.70 17.58
N LEU A 38 5.15 -12.58 18.15
CA LEU A 38 4.98 -12.39 19.60
C LEU A 38 5.27 -13.67 20.39
N ALA A 39 5.02 -14.84 19.79
CA ALA A 39 5.40 -16.14 20.36
C ALA A 39 6.88 -16.51 20.16
N ASN A 40 7.65 -15.67 19.46
CA ASN A 40 9.05 -15.92 19.08
C ASN A 40 9.23 -17.25 18.31
N GLU A 41 8.25 -17.59 17.48
CA GLU A 41 8.27 -18.79 16.64
C GLU A 41 9.12 -18.59 15.39
N ARG A 42 9.67 -19.70 14.88
CA ARG A 42 10.41 -19.69 13.62
C ARG A 42 9.44 -19.49 12.44
N ILE A 43 9.74 -18.52 11.58
CA ILE A 43 8.97 -18.22 10.37
C ILE A 43 9.76 -18.65 9.13
N THR A 44 9.16 -19.51 8.30
CA THR A 44 9.74 -20.01 7.04
C THR A 44 9.00 -19.53 5.80
N ALA A 45 7.72 -19.18 5.93
CA ALA A 45 6.90 -18.63 4.86
C ALA A 45 7.24 -17.17 4.57
N LYS A 46 6.85 -16.67 3.40
CA LYS A 46 7.07 -15.28 3.01
C LYS A 46 6.23 -14.34 3.88
N THR A 47 6.90 -13.44 4.58
CA THR A 47 6.25 -12.52 5.53
C THR A 47 5.69 -11.28 4.86
N PRO A 48 4.68 -10.63 5.47
CA PRO A 48 4.19 -9.33 4.99
C PRO A 48 5.29 -8.26 4.95
N ILE A 49 6.26 -8.29 5.87
CA ILE A 49 7.40 -7.37 5.86
C ILE A 49 8.26 -7.56 4.60
N GLN A 50 8.60 -8.82 4.26
CA GLN A 50 9.36 -9.11 3.04
C GLN A 50 8.61 -8.70 1.77
N VAL A 51 7.29 -8.93 1.72
CA VAL A 51 6.45 -8.45 0.60
C VAL A 51 6.55 -6.94 0.46
N ALA A 52 6.44 -6.18 1.56
CA ALA A 52 6.57 -4.73 1.54
C ALA A 52 7.95 -4.27 1.08
N GLU A 53 9.02 -4.92 1.54
CA GLU A 53 10.39 -4.61 1.14
C GLU A 53 10.66 -4.87 -0.35
N GLU A 54 10.13 -5.96 -0.89
CA GLU A 54 10.20 -6.26 -2.32
C GLU A 54 9.44 -5.24 -3.16
N LEU A 55 8.20 -4.92 -2.77
CA LEU A 55 7.39 -3.88 -3.44
C LEU A 55 8.14 -2.55 -3.49
N ARG A 56 8.68 -2.11 -2.35
CA ARG A 56 9.48 -0.89 -2.26
C ARG A 56 10.73 -0.95 -3.12
N SER A 57 11.45 -2.08 -3.10
CA SER A 57 12.65 -2.29 -3.92
C SER A 57 12.36 -2.15 -5.42
N TYR A 58 11.27 -2.77 -5.91
CA TYR A 58 10.88 -2.66 -7.32
C TYR A 58 10.42 -1.25 -7.68
N ALA A 59 9.61 -0.62 -6.82
CA ALA A 59 9.13 0.75 -7.02
C ALA A 59 10.27 1.77 -7.07
N ASP A 60 11.20 1.73 -6.11
CA ASP A 60 12.31 2.68 -6.04
C ASP A 60 13.29 2.52 -7.21
N LYS A 61 13.57 1.28 -7.61
CA LYS A 61 14.37 0.99 -8.81
C LYS A 61 13.69 1.56 -10.05
N SER A 62 12.38 1.36 -10.18
CA SER A 62 11.61 1.83 -11.34
C SER A 62 11.56 3.36 -11.40
N LEU A 63 11.29 4.05 -10.29
CA LEU A 63 11.36 5.53 -10.22
C LEU A 63 12.75 6.06 -10.61
N LYS A 64 13.81 5.42 -10.10
CA LYS A 64 15.19 5.78 -10.46
C LYS A 64 15.44 5.65 -11.96
N GLN A 65 14.98 4.56 -12.58
CA GLN A 65 15.15 4.34 -14.02
C GLN A 65 14.32 5.32 -14.86
N VAL A 66 13.07 5.60 -14.46
CA VAL A 66 12.24 6.63 -15.10
C VAL A 66 12.95 7.98 -15.10
N GLY A 67 13.48 8.40 -13.94
CA GLY A 67 14.24 9.64 -13.84
C GLY A 67 15.50 9.66 -14.70
N LEU A 68 16.20 8.53 -14.81
CA LEU A 68 17.39 8.41 -15.65
C LEU A 68 17.06 8.52 -17.14
N ILE A 69 16.01 7.83 -17.60
CA ILE A 69 15.57 7.86 -19.00
C ILE A 69 15.12 9.26 -19.37
N ARG A 70 14.33 9.94 -18.53
CA ARG A 70 13.90 11.33 -18.76
C ARG A 70 15.06 12.31 -18.93
N ARG A 71 16.17 12.11 -18.20
CA ARG A 71 17.36 12.98 -18.31
C ARG A 71 18.26 12.66 -19.49
N LYS A 72 18.31 11.40 -19.92
CA LYS A 72 19.19 10.92 -21.00
C LYS A 72 18.55 10.96 -22.37
N ALA A 73 17.23 10.85 -22.44
CA ALA A 73 16.51 11.01 -23.69
C ALA A 73 16.70 12.45 -24.18
N GLY A 74 17.02 12.61 -25.47
CA GLY A 74 16.97 13.91 -26.14
C GLY A 74 15.51 14.31 -26.32
N GLU A 75 14.97 14.13 -27.52
CA GLU A 75 13.55 14.32 -27.75
C GLU A 75 12.73 13.13 -27.20
N ILE A 76 11.75 13.41 -26.34
CA ILE A 76 10.85 12.40 -25.78
C ILE A 76 9.56 12.38 -26.60
N SER A 77 9.33 11.29 -27.31
CA SER A 77 8.08 11.07 -28.04
C SER A 77 6.89 11.03 -27.09
N LYS A 78 5.68 11.32 -27.61
CA LYS A 78 4.45 11.25 -26.84
C LYS A 78 4.29 9.89 -26.15
N GLU A 79 4.50 8.80 -26.89
CA GLU A 79 4.35 7.44 -26.36
C GLU A 79 5.35 7.16 -25.24
N LEU A 80 6.63 7.49 -25.42
CA LEU A 80 7.63 7.31 -24.38
C LEU A 80 7.27 8.11 -23.12
N ARG A 81 6.81 9.35 -23.27
CA ARG A 81 6.38 10.18 -22.14
C ARG A 81 5.22 9.55 -21.36
N LEU A 82 4.23 8.99 -22.05
CA LEU A 82 3.08 8.33 -21.43
C LEU A 82 3.51 7.05 -20.71
N THR A 83 4.29 6.19 -21.37
CA THR A 83 4.83 4.96 -20.77
C THR A 83 5.65 5.24 -19.50
N LEU A 84 6.50 6.27 -19.52
CA LEU A 84 7.26 6.67 -18.33
C LEU A 84 6.34 7.19 -17.21
N GLY A 85 5.23 7.85 -17.57
CA GLY A 85 4.19 8.25 -16.63
C GLY A 85 3.48 7.06 -15.99
N ASP A 86 3.19 6.02 -16.76
CA ASP A 86 2.58 4.79 -16.23
C ASP A 86 3.50 4.06 -15.26
N ILE A 87 4.79 3.94 -15.59
CA ILE A 87 5.79 3.34 -14.70
C ILE A 87 5.94 4.15 -13.42
N GLU A 88 5.97 5.48 -13.51
CA GLU A 88 6.02 6.37 -12.34
C GLU A 88 4.78 6.19 -11.45
N ALA A 89 3.58 6.20 -12.04
CA ALA A 89 2.33 5.98 -11.31
C ALA A 89 2.33 4.60 -10.62
N MET A 90 2.68 3.53 -11.34
CA MET A 90 2.73 2.17 -10.79
C MET A 90 3.77 2.06 -9.67
N SER A 91 4.89 2.76 -9.77
CA SER A 91 5.91 2.76 -8.72
C SER A 91 5.43 3.46 -7.46
N HIS A 92 4.75 4.60 -7.58
CA HIS A 92 4.12 5.24 -6.43
C HIS A 92 3.04 4.36 -5.79
N LEU A 93 2.27 3.63 -6.60
CA LEU A 93 1.29 2.66 -6.10
C LEU A 93 1.98 1.49 -5.35
N GLY A 94 3.11 0.99 -5.86
CA GLY A 94 3.92 -0.03 -5.19
C GLY A 94 4.43 0.44 -3.83
N ASN A 95 4.99 1.66 -3.76
CA ASN A 95 5.43 2.26 -2.50
C ASN A 95 4.25 2.53 -1.53
N TYR A 96 3.09 2.94 -2.02
CA TYR A 96 1.88 3.05 -1.20
C TYR A 96 1.52 1.73 -0.53
N TYR A 97 1.48 0.62 -1.28
CA TYR A 97 1.14 -0.69 -0.71
C TYR A 97 2.23 -1.21 0.23
N ALA A 98 3.51 -0.99 -0.08
CA ALA A 98 4.60 -1.30 0.84
C ALA A 98 4.41 -0.61 2.20
N SER A 99 4.20 0.70 2.21
CA SER A 99 3.96 1.47 3.44
C SER A 99 2.64 1.09 4.12
N LYS A 100 1.57 0.78 3.38
CA LYS A 100 0.29 0.32 3.95
C LYS A 100 0.42 -1.04 4.63
N ILE A 101 1.17 -1.99 4.05
CA ILE A 101 1.46 -3.29 4.67
C ILE A 101 2.24 -3.09 5.98
N LEU A 102 3.30 -2.28 5.97
CA LEU A 102 4.09 -1.99 7.17
C LEU A 102 3.24 -1.31 8.26
N GLY A 103 2.41 -0.34 7.86
CA GLY A 103 1.46 0.33 8.74
C GLY A 103 0.47 -0.64 9.38
N ALA A 104 -0.08 -1.56 8.59
CA ALA A 104 -1.00 -2.60 9.05
C ALA A 104 -0.34 -3.58 10.03
N VAL A 105 0.89 -4.05 9.73
CA VAL A 105 1.64 -4.94 10.62
C VAL A 105 1.91 -4.29 11.97
N HIS A 106 2.42 -3.05 11.98
CA HIS A 106 2.69 -2.34 13.23
C HIS A 106 1.43 -1.98 14.00
N LEU A 107 0.34 -1.65 13.30
CA LEU A 107 -0.96 -1.41 13.94
C LEU A 107 -1.44 -2.68 14.65
N HIS A 108 -1.36 -3.84 13.99
CA HIS A 108 -1.79 -5.09 14.59
C HIS A 108 -0.88 -5.54 15.74
N LEU A 109 0.44 -5.33 15.63
CA LEU A 109 1.37 -5.52 16.75
C LEU A 109 0.95 -4.68 17.95
N PHE A 110 0.70 -3.38 17.76
CA PHE A 110 0.22 -2.52 18.84
C PHE A 110 -1.12 -3.00 19.43
N GLU A 111 -2.05 -3.44 18.60
CA GLU A 111 -3.34 -3.94 19.07
C GLU A 111 -3.18 -5.17 19.98
N LYS A 112 -2.19 -6.04 19.72
CA LYS A 112 -1.90 -7.26 20.49
C LYS A 112 -0.99 -7.01 21.71
N SER A 113 0.06 -6.20 21.58
CA SER A 113 1.08 -5.99 22.63
C SER A 113 0.88 -4.73 23.48
N LYS A 114 0.08 -3.77 23.00
CA LYS A 114 -0.09 -2.41 23.57
C LYS A 114 1.18 -1.56 23.61
N ASP A 115 2.24 -1.97 22.92
CA ASP A 115 3.48 -1.21 22.82
C ASP A 115 3.32 0.06 21.95
N ARG A 116 3.58 1.21 22.57
CA ARG A 116 3.42 2.52 21.94
C ARG A 116 4.40 2.77 20.79
N GLU A 117 5.55 2.10 20.75
CA GLU A 117 6.50 2.20 19.63
C GLU A 117 5.90 1.63 18.34
N ASN A 118 5.18 0.53 18.46
CA ASN A 118 4.43 -0.05 17.34
C ASN A 118 3.31 0.90 16.85
N LYS A 119 2.62 1.59 17.77
CA LYS A 119 1.64 2.62 17.37
C LYS A 119 2.30 3.77 16.60
N ALA A 120 3.41 4.29 17.10
CA ALA A 120 4.14 5.38 16.44
C ALA A 120 4.64 4.95 15.06
N SER A 121 5.15 3.72 14.94
CA SER A 121 5.60 3.14 13.67
C SER A 121 4.44 2.96 12.68
N ALA A 122 3.28 2.49 13.14
CA ALA A 122 2.08 2.37 12.31
C ALA A 122 1.66 3.72 11.72
N ILE A 123 1.59 4.77 12.55
CA ILE A 123 1.23 6.12 12.10
C ILE A 123 2.24 6.64 11.09
N ARG A 124 3.55 6.45 11.34
CA ARG A 124 4.62 6.87 10.43
C ARG A 124 4.47 6.22 9.05
N HIS A 125 4.29 4.91 8.99
CA HIS A 125 4.13 4.20 7.72
C HIS A 125 2.82 4.56 7.00
N LEU A 126 1.72 4.79 7.71
CA LEU A 126 0.47 5.19 7.06
C LEU A 126 0.52 6.63 6.53
N LEU A 127 1.28 7.53 7.18
CA LEU A 127 1.58 8.85 6.63
C LEU A 127 2.46 8.77 5.37
N GLU A 128 3.41 7.85 5.33
CA GLU A 128 4.21 7.57 4.13
C GLU A 128 3.35 7.00 3.00
N ALA A 129 2.44 6.07 3.32
CA ALA A 129 1.46 5.54 2.37
C ALA A 129 0.59 6.68 1.80
N GLN A 130 0.09 7.59 2.64
CA GLN A 130 -0.66 8.76 2.19
C GLN A 130 0.14 9.59 1.17
N LYS A 131 1.41 9.92 1.46
CA LYS A 131 2.28 10.67 0.53
C LYS A 131 2.45 9.95 -0.81
N HIS A 132 2.62 8.64 -0.79
CA HIS A 132 2.74 7.85 -2.02
C HIS A 132 1.43 7.81 -2.81
N TRP A 133 0.27 7.75 -2.14
CA TRP A 133 -1.02 7.87 -2.80
C TRP A 133 -1.21 9.25 -3.43
N GLU A 134 -0.79 10.33 -2.75
CA GLU A 134 -0.81 11.69 -3.31
C GLU A 134 0.02 11.79 -4.59
N SER A 135 1.24 11.26 -4.59
CA SER A 135 2.07 11.19 -5.80
C SER A 135 1.44 10.34 -6.90
N TYR A 136 0.89 9.17 -6.55
CA TYR A 136 0.20 8.30 -7.50
C TYR A 136 -1.00 9.01 -8.15
N ALA A 137 -1.87 9.61 -7.34
CA ALA A 137 -3.05 10.33 -7.81
C ALA A 137 -2.67 11.55 -8.69
N ALA A 138 -1.60 12.26 -8.33
CA ALA A 138 -1.11 13.40 -9.11
C ALA A 138 -0.58 13.01 -10.50
N VAL A 139 0.08 11.85 -10.63
CA VAL A 139 0.54 11.35 -11.94
C VAL A 139 -0.63 10.76 -12.72
N ALA A 140 -1.37 9.83 -12.11
CA ALA A 140 -2.48 9.14 -12.77
C ALA A 140 -3.58 10.12 -13.22
N GLY A 141 -3.93 11.13 -12.40
CA GLY A 141 -4.95 12.12 -12.73
C GLY A 141 -4.57 13.08 -13.88
N LYS A 142 -3.28 13.17 -14.24
CA LYS A 142 -2.83 13.90 -15.45
C LYS A 142 -2.95 13.05 -16.71
N LEU A 143 -2.86 11.73 -16.57
CA LEU A 143 -2.82 10.78 -17.69
C LEU A 143 -4.20 10.20 -18.01
N TYR A 144 -5.04 10.05 -16.98
CA TYR A 144 -6.30 9.34 -17.05
C TYR A 144 -7.45 10.17 -16.51
N LYS A 145 -8.64 9.97 -17.09
CA LYS A 145 -9.89 10.52 -16.57
C LYS A 145 -10.51 9.53 -15.58
N PRO A 146 -11.22 10.00 -14.54
CA PRO A 146 -12.02 9.12 -13.69
C PRO A 146 -12.97 8.28 -14.55
N GLN A 147 -13.09 6.99 -14.23
CA GLN A 147 -13.82 6.03 -15.06
C GLN A 147 -14.64 5.07 -14.22
N LEU A 148 -15.79 4.67 -14.75
CA LEU A 148 -16.63 3.63 -14.16
C LEU A 148 -16.11 2.25 -14.57
N LEU A 149 -15.62 1.49 -13.60
CA LEU A 149 -15.13 0.13 -13.78
C LEU A 149 -16.16 -0.88 -13.23
N ALA A 150 -16.25 -2.04 -13.88
CA ALA A 150 -17.25 -3.05 -13.56
C ALA A 150 -17.20 -3.57 -12.11
N ARG A 151 -16.02 -3.54 -11.47
CA ARG A 151 -15.78 -4.12 -10.14
C ARG A 151 -15.54 -3.11 -9.03
N THR A 152 -14.84 -2.02 -9.34
CA THR A 152 -14.44 -0.99 -8.36
C THR A 152 -15.30 0.27 -8.45
N ARG A 153 -16.34 0.25 -9.28
CA ARG A 153 -17.20 1.40 -9.57
C ARG A 153 -16.35 2.58 -10.07
N VAL A 154 -16.62 3.79 -9.58
CA VAL A 154 -15.93 5.00 -10.03
C VAL A 154 -14.50 4.99 -9.46
N LEU A 155 -13.52 4.80 -10.33
CA LEU A 155 -12.12 5.01 -10.00
C LEU A 155 -11.81 6.50 -10.13
N ASP A 156 -11.74 7.18 -8.98
CA ASP A 156 -11.31 8.56 -8.85
C ASP A 156 -10.20 8.61 -7.79
N TRP A 157 -8.97 8.76 -8.25
CA TRP A 157 -7.77 8.71 -7.41
C TRP A 157 -7.76 9.78 -6.32
N MET A 158 -8.28 10.97 -6.61
CA MET A 158 -8.33 12.08 -5.66
C MET A 158 -9.41 11.85 -4.61
N LYS A 159 -10.56 11.26 -4.97
CA LYS A 159 -11.57 10.88 -3.97
C LYS A 159 -11.10 9.76 -3.05
N ILE A 160 -10.37 8.78 -3.58
CA ILE A 160 -9.83 7.68 -2.77
C ILE A 160 -8.76 8.20 -1.77
N LEU A 161 -8.08 9.30 -2.06
CA LEU A 161 -7.13 9.91 -1.11
C LEU A 161 -7.79 10.25 0.23
N ASP A 162 -9.06 10.63 0.24
CA ASP A 162 -9.79 10.89 1.48
C ASP A 162 -9.99 9.62 2.32
N ASP A 163 -10.16 8.47 1.67
CA ASP A 163 -10.20 7.18 2.37
C ASP A 163 -8.81 6.74 2.85
N VAL A 164 -7.74 7.01 2.09
CA VAL A 164 -6.36 6.75 2.53
C VAL A 164 -6.01 7.55 3.78
N LYS A 165 -6.44 8.82 3.87
CA LYS A 165 -6.25 9.64 5.08
C LYS A 165 -6.93 9.04 6.31
N LYS A 166 -8.07 8.36 6.14
CA LYS A 166 -8.77 7.69 7.26
C LYS A 166 -7.94 6.56 7.87
N ASP A 167 -7.06 5.90 7.11
CA ASP A 167 -6.18 4.87 7.66
C ASP A 167 -5.24 5.43 8.74
N VAL A 168 -4.73 6.65 8.54
CA VAL A 168 -3.90 7.35 9.55
C VAL A 168 -4.72 7.64 10.81
N GLU A 169 -5.97 8.07 10.65
CA GLU A 169 -6.87 8.34 11.78
C GLU A 169 -7.22 7.07 12.56
N ILE A 170 -7.43 5.95 11.86
CA ILE A 170 -7.64 4.64 12.50
C ILE A 170 -6.46 4.30 13.42
N ALA A 171 -5.22 4.48 12.96
CA ALA A 171 -4.03 4.22 13.77
C ALA A 171 -3.84 5.23 14.91
N ARG A 172 -4.23 6.49 14.74
CA ARG A 172 -4.22 7.49 15.83
C ARG A 172 -5.22 7.13 16.94
N GLN A 173 -6.40 6.67 16.54
CA GLN A 173 -7.51 6.38 17.44
C GLN A 173 -7.46 4.99 18.09
N SER A 174 -6.58 4.08 17.65
CA SER A 174 -6.50 2.67 18.09
C SER A 174 -6.21 2.42 19.58
N ALA A 175 -6.13 3.47 20.41
CA ALA A 175 -6.03 3.38 21.87
C ALA A 175 -7.30 3.83 22.63
N ARG A 176 -8.32 4.36 21.92
CA ARG A 176 -9.61 4.74 22.52
C ARG A 176 -10.56 3.54 22.46
N LYS A 177 -10.45 2.62 23.42
CA LYS A 177 -11.64 1.88 23.87
C LYS A 177 -12.10 2.56 25.17
N LYS A 178 -13.33 3.10 25.13
CA LYS A 178 -14.13 3.32 26.34
C LYS A 178 -14.34 1.98 27.03
#